data_AF-A0A964EUU1-F1
#
_entry.id   AF-A0A964EUU1-F1
#
_cell.length_a   1.000
_cell.length_b   1.000
_cell.length_c   1.000
_cell.angle_alpha   90.00
_cell.angle_beta   90.00
_cell.angle_gamma   90.00
#
_symmetry.space_group_name_H-M   'P 1'
#
loop_
_entity.id
_entity.type
_entity.pdbx_description
1 polymer ?
#
loop_
_entity_poly.entity_id
_entity_poly.type
_entity_poly.pdbx_seq_one_letter_code
_entity_poly.pdbx_strand_id
1 'polypeptide(L)'
;MSLQDTFSDAPEVRPGPITGRETPAELLAKAFPAYVGRQVRTAWQLMRRCAGSEHTVFLTLSGAMTPAGLHRSCLIPLIERGLVDVVTTTGANLYHDAHRVIGHAIREINPAAGDTALREARIIRIYDLGMDEQVLLDTDQLFEQLLQRPEFQRPLTTPRLHWLLGKALYELEQRLGVTEPSLLSAAYAADVPIFVGAPQDGSIFLTVVKLQALLGDAFGFRLDAAADVFEMAALQWQVQQAGDTAVWILGGGVPKNYTLQGEPTLSQIFELDARGFDVDLQFCVDPVDNGALSSCPAGEGHTWGKVSAACVETSSVYVHADLTAVVPWLVHGLLSEDARRPLKRLFRQLDGAVEALRADIAPLAAGVKGYAGPPTPGGTMTRSWIQEKTARWDADKARVVGGAPEGALDLPTYKAGDLLPGEWWRVTEGGRTVGYGWLENTWGDAEILLAVDAEHQGHGVGSFILDHLEQEAAARGLNYLYNVVQHGHPKRQEVTHFLQTRGFAANAEGQLRRQVSATT
;
A
#
# COMPACT_ATOMS: atom_id res chain seq x y z
N MET A 1 -11.06 -17.47 42.33
CA MET A 1 -12.17 -16.74 42.97
C MET A 1 -13.46 -17.44 42.58
N SER A 2 -14.38 -17.72 43.50
CA SER A 2 -15.66 -18.34 43.13
C SER A 2 -16.59 -17.30 42.48
N LEU A 3 -17.59 -17.74 41.70
CA LEU A 3 -18.61 -16.83 41.16
C LEU A 3 -19.36 -16.07 42.26
N GLN A 4 -19.51 -16.68 43.44
CA GLN A 4 -20.16 -16.06 44.59
C GLN A 4 -19.30 -14.92 45.17
N ASP A 5 -17.98 -15.10 45.21
CA ASP A 5 -17.04 -14.05 45.63
C ASP A 5 -17.09 -12.88 44.65
N THR A 6 -17.00 -13.16 43.34
CA THR A 6 -17.09 -12.13 42.29
C THR A 6 -18.41 -11.36 42.31
N PHE A 7 -19.54 -12.03 42.60
CA PHE A 7 -20.84 -11.38 42.73
C PHE A 7 -20.91 -10.50 43.99
N SER A 8 -20.36 -10.96 45.12
CA SER A 8 -20.40 -10.22 46.38
C SER A 8 -19.55 -8.96 46.34
N ASP A 9 -18.47 -8.96 45.53
CA ASP A 9 -17.61 -7.80 45.29
C ASP A 9 -18.11 -6.89 44.15
N ALA A 10 -19.18 -7.28 43.45
CA ALA A 10 -19.72 -6.48 42.36
C ALA A 10 -20.37 -5.18 42.87
N PRO A 11 -20.22 -4.04 42.17
CA PRO A 11 -20.84 -2.79 42.58
C PRO A 11 -22.37 -2.90 42.68
N GLU A 12 -22.94 -2.44 43.80
CA GLU A 12 -24.39 -2.32 43.97
C GLU A 12 -24.95 -1.30 42.96
N VAL A 13 -26.05 -1.65 42.28
CA VAL A 13 -26.71 -0.75 41.32
C VAL A 13 -27.54 0.29 42.09
N ARG A 14 -26.87 1.35 42.53
CA ARG A 14 -27.48 2.43 43.30
C ARG A 14 -26.99 3.82 42.85
N PRO A 15 -27.31 4.24 41.61
CA PRO A 15 -26.93 5.57 41.13
C PRO A 15 -27.63 6.66 41.95
N GLY A 16 -26.91 7.74 42.25
CA GLY A 16 -27.48 8.94 42.86
C GLY A 16 -28.29 9.77 41.84
N PRO A 17 -29.16 10.68 42.31
CA PRO A 17 -29.85 11.63 41.41
C PRO A 17 -28.85 12.59 40.76
N ILE A 18 -29.03 12.87 39.47
CA ILE A 18 -28.23 13.87 38.73
C ILE A 18 -28.71 15.27 39.12
N THR A 19 -27.80 16.10 39.61
CA THR A 19 -28.08 17.47 40.09
C THR A 19 -27.68 18.56 39.10
N GLY A 20 -26.94 18.20 38.04
CA GLY A 20 -26.38 19.14 37.07
C GLY A 20 -25.05 19.76 37.52
N ARG A 21 -24.47 19.26 38.62
CA ARG A 21 -23.16 19.68 39.14
C ARG A 21 -22.07 18.65 38.90
N GLU A 22 -22.46 17.44 38.53
CA GLU A 22 -21.57 16.33 38.28
C GLU A 22 -20.72 16.60 37.04
N THR A 23 -19.43 16.30 37.13
CA THR A 23 -18.55 16.28 35.95
C THR A 23 -18.89 15.09 35.04
N PRO A 24 -18.55 15.14 33.75
CA PRO A 24 -18.71 13.99 32.86
C PRO A 24 -18.02 12.71 33.35
N ALA A 25 -16.85 12.82 34.00
CA ALA A 25 -16.18 11.67 34.62
C ALA A 25 -17.02 11.07 35.77
N GLU A 26 -17.63 11.90 36.61
CA GLU A 26 -18.52 11.43 37.68
C GLU A 26 -19.78 10.76 37.13
N LEU A 27 -20.35 11.31 36.06
CA LEU A 27 -21.49 10.72 35.38
C LEU A 27 -21.11 9.35 34.82
N LEU A 28 -20.05 9.24 34.02
CA LEU A 28 -19.56 7.98 33.47
C LEU A 28 -19.31 6.93 34.56
N ALA A 29 -18.72 7.32 35.68
CA ALA A 29 -18.44 6.42 36.79
C ALA A 29 -19.71 5.92 37.51
N LYS A 30 -20.69 6.80 37.76
CA LYS A 30 -21.78 6.54 38.72
C LYS A 30 -23.17 6.36 38.10
N ALA A 31 -23.43 6.94 36.92
CA ALA A 31 -24.77 7.02 36.32
C ALA A 31 -25.05 5.96 35.24
N PHE A 32 -24.04 5.14 34.87
CA PHE A 32 -24.14 4.15 33.79
C PHE A 32 -24.00 2.70 34.29
N PRO A 33 -24.93 2.17 35.12
CA PRO A 33 -24.74 0.90 35.81
C PRO A 33 -25.04 -0.35 34.98
N ALA A 34 -25.83 -0.27 33.90
CA ALA A 34 -26.36 -1.44 33.18
C ALA A 34 -26.42 -1.25 31.65
N TYR A 35 -26.58 -2.37 30.93
CA TYR A 35 -26.75 -2.46 29.46
C TYR A 35 -25.67 -1.69 28.66
N VAL A 36 -26.05 -1.02 27.57
CA VAL A 36 -25.14 -0.18 26.77
C VAL A 36 -24.48 0.89 27.64
N GLY A 37 -25.17 1.42 28.65
CA GLY A 37 -24.56 2.35 29.58
C GLY A 37 -23.35 1.75 30.31
N ARG A 38 -23.49 0.53 30.84
CA ARG A 38 -22.36 -0.19 31.45
C ARG A 38 -21.23 -0.43 30.45
N GLN A 39 -21.53 -0.72 29.19
CA GLN A 39 -20.52 -0.86 28.14
C GLN A 39 -19.73 0.46 27.97
N VAL A 40 -20.42 1.61 27.89
CA VAL A 40 -19.81 2.94 27.82
C VAL A 40 -18.94 3.24 29.04
N ARG A 41 -19.43 2.96 30.25
CA ARG A 41 -18.63 3.11 31.49
C ARG A 41 -17.38 2.23 31.47
N THR A 42 -17.52 0.96 31.12
CA THR A 42 -16.40 0.02 31.06
C THR A 42 -15.37 0.47 30.02
N ALA A 43 -15.81 0.94 28.85
CA ALA A 43 -14.91 1.48 27.85
C ALA A 43 -14.14 2.70 28.36
N TRP A 44 -14.82 3.65 29.03
CA TRP A 44 -14.14 4.78 29.66
C TRP A 44 -13.11 4.35 30.71
N GLN A 45 -13.45 3.38 31.56
CA GLN A 45 -12.53 2.85 32.58
C GLN A 45 -11.28 2.22 31.96
N LEU A 46 -11.44 1.49 30.85
CA LEU A 46 -10.33 0.89 30.14
C LEU A 46 -9.48 1.96 29.41
N MET A 47 -10.10 2.95 28.75
CA MET A 47 -9.37 4.08 28.17
C MET A 47 -8.58 4.83 29.25
N ARG A 48 -9.19 5.06 30.42
CA ARG A 48 -8.55 5.72 31.57
C ARG A 48 -7.36 4.92 32.10
N ARG A 49 -7.48 3.59 32.16
CA ARG A 49 -6.37 2.70 32.53
C ARG A 49 -5.21 2.79 31.53
N CYS A 50 -5.48 2.76 30.23
CA CYS A 50 -4.48 2.96 29.19
C CYS A 50 -3.83 4.35 29.27
N ALA A 51 -4.61 5.39 29.55
CA ALA A 51 -4.12 6.76 29.71
C ALA A 51 -3.21 6.94 30.94
N GLY A 52 -3.42 6.15 32.01
CA GLY A 52 -2.60 6.15 33.22
C GLY A 52 -1.41 5.20 33.19
N SER A 53 -1.04 4.65 32.03
CA SER A 53 0.03 3.65 31.89
C SER A 53 0.79 3.77 30.57
N GLU A 54 1.85 2.97 30.41
CA GLU A 54 2.76 3.01 29.27
C GLU A 54 2.25 2.26 28.01
N HIS A 55 0.96 1.90 27.95
CA HIS A 55 0.39 1.15 26.82
C HIS A 55 0.66 1.84 25.48
N THR A 56 0.95 1.13 24.40
CA THR A 56 0.91 1.74 23.06
C THR A 56 -0.51 1.64 22.51
N VAL A 57 -1.14 2.78 22.23
CA VAL A 57 -2.54 2.86 21.81
C VAL A 57 -2.65 2.99 20.29
N PHE A 58 -3.22 1.97 19.66
CA PHE A 58 -3.62 1.96 18.26
C PHE A 58 -5.09 2.35 18.17
N LEU A 59 -5.39 3.46 17.51
CA LEU A 59 -6.77 3.89 17.26
C LEU A 59 -7.17 3.55 15.83
N THR A 60 -8.30 2.88 15.65
CA THR A 60 -8.89 2.65 14.33
C THR A 60 -10.13 3.50 14.16
N LEU A 61 -10.33 4.08 12.98
CA LEU A 61 -11.44 5.00 12.70
C LEU A 61 -12.06 4.70 11.34
N SER A 62 -13.32 4.28 11.34
CA SER A 62 -14.13 4.11 10.12
C SER A 62 -15.39 4.97 10.14
N GLY A 63 -16.13 4.99 9.02
CA GLY A 63 -17.29 5.87 8.86
C GLY A 63 -16.88 7.31 8.57
N ALA A 64 -17.87 8.19 8.41
CA ALA A 64 -17.68 9.59 8.06
C ALA A 64 -17.39 10.48 9.29
N MET A 65 -16.32 10.16 10.02
CA MET A 65 -16.03 10.77 11.32
C MET A 65 -15.33 12.13 11.20
N THR A 66 -14.48 12.33 10.20
CA THR A 66 -13.91 13.68 9.96
C THR A 66 -14.90 14.64 9.32
N PRO A 67 -15.81 14.23 8.41
CA PRO A 67 -16.97 15.05 8.05
C PRO A 67 -17.77 15.51 9.26
N ALA A 68 -18.06 14.61 10.20
CA ALA A 68 -18.79 14.89 11.44
C ALA A 68 -17.99 15.69 12.49
N GLY A 69 -16.74 16.08 12.20
CA GLY A 69 -15.93 16.91 13.09
C GLY A 69 -15.28 16.17 14.27
N LEU A 70 -15.41 14.83 14.35
CA LEU A 70 -14.91 14.03 15.48
C LEU A 70 -13.38 14.09 15.63
N HIS A 71 -12.64 14.27 14.52
CA HIS A 71 -11.20 14.53 14.59
C HIS A 71 -10.85 15.75 15.43
N ARG A 72 -11.61 16.85 15.32
CA ARG A 72 -11.33 18.11 16.04
C ARG A 72 -11.75 18.02 17.49
N SER A 73 -12.96 17.52 17.73
CA SER A 73 -13.53 17.46 19.07
C SER A 73 -12.93 16.34 19.93
N CYS A 74 -12.36 15.30 19.30
CA CYS A 74 -11.92 14.10 20.00
C CYS A 74 -10.51 13.66 19.61
N LEU A 75 -10.24 13.33 18.35
CA LEU A 75 -8.99 12.63 17.99
C LEU A 75 -7.73 13.50 18.14
N ILE A 76 -7.76 14.74 17.68
CA ILE A 76 -6.64 15.68 17.77
C ILE A 76 -6.28 15.93 19.25
N PRO A 77 -7.23 16.24 20.16
CA PRO A 77 -6.94 16.33 21.59
C PRO A 77 -6.30 15.07 22.18
N LEU A 78 -6.71 13.87 21.75
CA LEU A 78 -6.11 12.61 22.20
C LEU A 78 -4.67 12.45 21.67
N ILE A 79 -4.43 12.78 20.39
CA ILE A 79 -3.11 12.72 19.74
C ILE A 79 -2.14 13.70 20.42
N GLU A 80 -2.53 14.97 20.56
CA GLU A 80 -1.69 16.03 21.13
C GLU A 80 -1.31 15.75 22.60
N ARG A 81 -2.14 14.98 23.31
CA ARG A 81 -1.90 14.55 24.70
C ARG A 81 -1.19 13.20 24.80
N GLY A 82 -0.74 12.61 23.70
CA GLY A 82 -0.05 11.31 23.69
C GLY A 82 -0.92 10.15 24.13
N LEU A 83 -2.24 10.26 24.02
CA LEU A 83 -3.19 9.20 24.37
C LEU A 83 -3.45 8.24 23.19
N VAL A 84 -3.08 8.65 21.97
CA VAL A 84 -3.12 7.83 20.75
C VAL A 84 -1.75 7.87 20.09
N ASP A 85 -1.20 6.69 19.80
CA ASP A 85 0.18 6.52 19.33
C ASP A 85 0.26 6.11 17.86
N VAL A 86 -0.78 5.43 17.35
CA VAL A 86 -0.93 5.00 15.94
C VAL A 86 -2.38 5.20 15.51
N VAL A 87 -2.61 5.62 14.27
CA VAL A 87 -3.95 5.71 13.69
C VAL A 87 -4.06 4.82 12.45
N THR A 88 -5.15 4.07 12.35
CA THR A 88 -5.56 3.42 11.11
C THR A 88 -6.93 3.94 10.70
N THR A 89 -7.09 4.45 9.47
CA THR A 89 -8.37 5.00 9.02
C THR A 89 -8.64 4.76 7.54
N THR A 90 -9.69 5.37 6.99
CA THR A 90 -10.04 5.34 5.57
C THR A 90 -9.49 6.58 4.86
N GLY A 91 -9.23 6.46 3.56
CA GLY A 91 -8.79 7.61 2.75
C GLY A 91 -9.82 8.75 2.77
N ALA A 92 -11.12 8.43 2.85
CA ALA A 92 -12.21 9.40 2.95
C ALA A 92 -12.09 10.31 4.19
N ASN A 93 -11.72 9.76 5.36
CA ASN A 93 -11.54 10.57 6.56
C ASN A 93 -10.40 11.59 6.40
N LEU A 94 -9.31 11.22 5.72
CA LEU A 94 -8.18 12.12 5.50
C LEU A 94 -8.47 13.16 4.40
N TYR A 95 -9.24 12.77 3.38
CA TYR A 95 -9.65 13.64 2.29
C TYR A 95 -10.65 14.72 2.73
N HIS A 96 -11.75 14.32 3.40
CA HIS A 96 -12.80 15.26 3.78
C HIS A 96 -12.39 16.25 4.86
N ASP A 97 -11.37 15.92 5.63
CA ASP A 97 -10.76 16.83 6.58
C ASP A 97 -10.04 18.00 5.87
N ALA A 98 -9.36 17.72 4.76
CA ALA A 98 -8.63 18.72 3.97
C ALA A 98 -9.53 19.83 3.40
N HIS A 99 -10.84 19.60 3.24
CA HIS A 99 -11.81 20.63 2.85
C HIS A 99 -11.71 21.88 3.75
N ARG A 100 -11.54 21.67 5.06
CA ARG A 100 -11.49 22.76 6.04
C ARG A 100 -10.19 23.54 5.98
N VAL A 101 -9.10 22.88 5.61
CA VAL A 101 -7.78 23.52 5.43
C VAL A 101 -7.82 24.57 4.33
N ILE A 102 -8.59 24.34 3.26
CA ILE A 102 -8.76 25.26 2.14
C ILE A 102 -9.98 26.18 2.28
N GLY A 103 -10.54 26.29 3.50
CA GLY A 103 -11.58 27.27 3.84
C GLY A 103 -13.01 26.83 3.55
N HIS A 104 -13.24 25.58 3.15
CA HIS A 104 -14.59 25.06 2.90
C HIS A 104 -15.26 24.58 4.18
N ALA A 105 -16.60 24.61 4.17
CA ALA A 105 -17.44 24.19 5.28
C ALA A 105 -18.32 23.00 4.90
N ILE A 106 -18.40 22.03 5.82
CA ILE A 106 -19.42 20.98 5.81
C ILE A 106 -20.54 21.43 6.73
N ARG A 107 -21.79 21.34 6.27
CA ARG A 107 -22.97 21.86 6.95
C ARG A 107 -23.93 20.74 7.31
N GLU A 108 -24.67 20.89 8.40
CA GLU A 108 -25.84 20.06 8.67
C GLU A 108 -26.93 20.34 7.61
N ILE A 109 -27.59 19.28 7.15
CA ILE A 109 -28.70 19.36 6.20
C ILE A 109 -29.83 18.43 6.64
N ASN A 110 -31.04 18.67 6.12
CA ASN A 110 -32.12 17.70 6.26
C ASN A 110 -31.88 16.51 5.31
N PRO A 111 -31.66 15.27 5.80
CA PRO A 111 -31.45 14.11 4.93
C PRO A 111 -32.68 13.77 4.08
N ALA A 112 -33.87 14.28 4.44
CA ALA A 112 -35.11 14.13 3.68
C ALA A 112 -35.36 15.27 2.66
N ALA A 113 -34.37 16.14 2.39
CA ALA A 113 -34.51 17.25 1.45
C ALA A 113 -34.70 16.82 -0.03
N GLY A 114 -34.50 15.53 -0.34
CA GLY A 114 -34.68 14.96 -1.67
C GLY A 114 -33.39 14.94 -2.49
N ASP A 115 -32.89 13.75 -2.80
CA ASP A 115 -31.57 13.57 -3.42
C ASP A 115 -31.45 14.19 -4.81
N THR A 116 -32.53 14.20 -5.60
CA THR A 116 -32.54 14.86 -6.92
C THR A 116 -32.39 16.38 -6.80
N ALA A 117 -33.09 17.01 -5.86
CA ALA A 117 -33.00 18.44 -5.63
C ALA A 117 -31.61 18.84 -5.12
N LEU A 118 -31.02 18.04 -4.21
CA LEU A 118 -29.64 18.22 -3.76
C LEU A 118 -28.65 18.12 -4.94
N ARG A 119 -28.83 17.12 -5.82
CA ARG A 119 -27.97 16.94 -7.00
C ARG A 119 -28.08 18.11 -7.98
N GLU A 120 -29.29 18.59 -8.26
CA GLU A 120 -29.54 19.75 -9.13
C GLU A 120 -28.93 21.03 -8.55
N ALA A 121 -29.01 21.20 -7.22
CA ALA A 121 -28.36 22.28 -6.49
C ALA A 121 -26.85 22.10 -6.32
N ARG A 122 -26.26 21.00 -6.82
CA ARG A 122 -24.85 20.62 -6.66
C ARG A 122 -24.41 20.55 -5.19
N ILE A 123 -25.29 20.06 -4.34
CA ILE A 123 -25.00 19.76 -2.94
C ILE A 123 -24.73 18.27 -2.82
N ILE A 124 -23.52 17.91 -2.44
CA ILE A 124 -23.11 16.54 -2.15
C ILE A 124 -23.36 16.27 -0.67
N ARG A 125 -24.03 15.16 -0.36
CA ARG A 125 -24.34 14.79 1.02
C ARG A 125 -23.58 13.58 1.51
N ILE A 126 -23.29 13.61 2.81
CA ILE A 126 -22.86 12.48 3.61
C ILE A 126 -23.94 12.30 4.68
N TYR A 127 -24.94 11.49 4.36
CA TYR A 127 -26.16 11.34 5.17
C TYR A 127 -26.84 12.69 5.48
N ASP A 128 -26.73 13.20 6.71
CA ASP A 128 -27.29 14.45 7.23
C ASP A 128 -26.29 15.63 7.23
N LEU A 129 -25.14 15.45 6.57
CA LEU A 129 -24.16 16.49 6.28
C LEU A 129 -24.15 16.82 4.78
N GLY A 130 -23.85 18.06 4.43
CA GLY A 130 -23.81 18.55 3.06
C GLY A 130 -22.66 19.51 2.79
N MET A 131 -22.20 19.52 1.54
CA MET A 131 -21.18 20.43 1.02
C MET A 131 -21.47 20.77 -0.44
N ASP A 132 -20.99 21.92 -0.90
CA ASP A 132 -21.05 22.28 -2.32
C ASP A 132 -20.11 21.37 -3.13
N GLU A 133 -20.50 20.95 -4.33
CA GLU A 133 -19.69 20.11 -5.23
C GLU A 133 -18.31 20.74 -5.51
N GLN A 134 -18.22 22.08 -5.54
CA GLN A 134 -16.96 22.79 -5.75
C GLN A 134 -15.91 22.49 -4.66
N VAL A 135 -16.36 22.15 -3.45
CA VAL A 135 -15.47 21.76 -2.34
C VAL A 135 -14.60 20.56 -2.72
N LEU A 136 -15.20 19.56 -3.39
CA LEU A 136 -14.49 18.37 -3.83
C LEU A 136 -13.46 18.72 -4.90
N LEU A 137 -13.87 19.53 -5.88
CA LEU A 137 -13.00 19.94 -7.00
C LEU A 137 -11.77 20.72 -6.51
N ASP A 138 -11.93 21.64 -5.57
CA ASP A 138 -10.83 22.42 -5.02
C ASP A 138 -9.88 21.53 -4.19
N THR A 139 -10.43 20.54 -3.49
CA THR A 139 -9.64 19.59 -2.70
C THR A 139 -8.85 18.63 -3.59
N ASP A 140 -9.44 18.17 -4.70
CA ASP A 140 -8.74 17.37 -5.69
C ASP A 140 -7.57 18.15 -6.30
N GLN A 141 -7.77 19.43 -6.63
CA GLN A 141 -6.69 20.31 -7.10
C GLN A 141 -5.57 20.47 -6.08
N LEU A 142 -5.90 20.61 -4.79
CA LEU A 142 -4.89 20.63 -3.73
C LEU A 142 -4.03 19.36 -3.76
N PHE A 143 -4.65 18.18 -3.70
CA PHE A 143 -3.89 16.92 -3.70
C PHE A 143 -3.14 16.71 -5.01
N GLU A 144 -3.67 17.15 -6.15
CA GLU A 144 -3.00 17.11 -7.44
C GLU A 144 -1.70 17.90 -7.41
N GLN A 145 -1.70 19.10 -6.83
CA GLN A 145 -0.49 19.93 -6.67
C GLN A 145 0.49 19.35 -5.64
N LEU A 146 -0.01 18.77 -4.55
CA LEU A 146 0.84 18.14 -3.54
C LEU A 146 1.55 16.91 -4.09
N LEU A 147 0.82 16.00 -4.72
CA LEU A 147 1.34 14.71 -5.19
C LEU A 147 2.36 14.85 -6.32
N GLN A 148 2.42 15.98 -7.01
CA GLN A 148 3.44 16.27 -8.04
C GLN A 148 4.79 16.75 -7.46
N ARG A 149 4.87 17.04 -6.16
CA ARG A 149 6.13 17.52 -5.56
C ARG A 149 7.21 16.43 -5.55
N PRO A 150 8.50 16.80 -5.56
CA PRO A 150 9.61 15.83 -5.65
C PRO A 150 9.59 14.73 -4.59
N GLU A 151 9.20 15.05 -3.36
CA GLU A 151 9.17 14.10 -2.23
C GLU A 151 8.19 12.93 -2.41
N PHE A 152 7.20 13.08 -3.29
CA PHE A 152 6.21 12.04 -3.64
C PHE A 152 6.60 11.21 -4.87
N GLN A 153 7.64 11.60 -5.64
CA GLN A 153 8.02 10.92 -6.88
C GLN A 153 8.88 9.68 -6.62
N ARG A 154 8.37 8.77 -5.77
CA ARG A 154 9.05 7.53 -5.36
C ARG A 154 8.03 6.50 -4.83
N PRO A 155 8.44 5.23 -4.66
CA PRO A 155 7.67 4.27 -3.88
C PRO A 155 7.48 4.77 -2.43
N LEU A 156 6.24 4.69 -1.95
CA LEU A 156 5.83 5.06 -0.60
C LEU A 156 4.88 4.01 -0.03
N THR A 157 4.84 3.93 1.29
CA THR A 157 3.76 3.32 2.05
C THR A 157 2.78 4.40 2.49
N THR A 158 1.58 4.02 2.90
CA THR A 158 0.53 4.90 3.44
C THR A 158 0.99 5.72 4.65
N PRO A 159 1.64 5.19 5.70
CA PRO A 159 2.13 6.03 6.79
C PRO A 159 3.11 7.10 6.30
N ARG A 160 3.99 6.79 5.33
CA ARG A 160 4.92 7.76 4.75
C ARG A 160 4.21 8.79 3.87
N LEU A 161 3.26 8.36 3.03
CA LEU A 161 2.42 9.26 2.23
C LEU A 161 1.68 10.25 3.14
N HIS A 162 0.98 9.76 4.17
CA HIS A 162 0.19 10.59 5.06
C HIS A 162 1.06 11.49 5.93
N TRP A 163 2.26 11.07 6.33
CA TRP A 163 3.19 11.96 7.01
C TRP A 163 3.68 13.11 6.10
N LEU A 164 3.98 12.83 4.83
CA LEU A 164 4.36 13.86 3.85
C LEU A 164 3.20 14.82 3.55
N LEU A 165 1.99 14.30 3.38
CA LEU A 165 0.78 15.11 3.23
C LEU A 165 0.53 15.95 4.49
N GLY A 166 0.65 15.36 5.67
CA GLY A 166 0.53 16.06 6.96
C GLY A 166 1.54 17.17 7.13
N LYS A 167 2.80 16.96 6.72
CA LYS A 167 3.81 18.01 6.66
C LYS A 167 3.38 19.17 5.75
N ALA A 168 2.94 18.85 4.54
CA ALA A 168 2.55 19.86 3.57
C ALA A 168 1.32 20.66 4.02
N LEU A 169 0.34 20.00 4.65
CA LEU A 169 -0.84 20.65 5.22
C LEU A 169 -0.48 21.48 6.46
N TYR A 170 0.39 20.99 7.34
CA TYR A 170 0.89 21.76 8.48
C TYR A 170 1.55 23.07 8.02
N GLU A 171 2.44 23.00 7.03
CA GLU A 171 3.09 24.19 6.46
C GLU A 171 2.08 25.16 5.81
N LEU A 172 1.05 24.62 5.15
CA LEU A 172 -0.03 25.42 4.55
C LEU A 172 -0.86 26.12 5.62
N GLU A 173 -1.29 25.39 6.66
CA GLU A 173 -2.04 25.90 7.79
C GLU A 173 -1.30 27.04 8.50
N GLN A 174 0.02 26.88 8.73
CA GLN A 174 0.85 27.95 9.30
C GLN A 174 0.88 29.21 8.41
N ARG A 175 0.99 29.04 7.09
CA ARG A 175 1.00 30.17 6.14
C ARG A 175 -0.34 30.88 6.07
N LEU A 176 -1.44 30.14 6.17
CA LEU A 176 -2.80 30.67 6.12
C LEU A 176 -3.31 31.17 7.48
N GLY A 177 -2.58 30.93 8.57
CA GLY A 177 -3.00 31.28 9.92
C GLY A 177 -4.20 30.45 10.40
N VAL A 178 -4.33 29.20 9.93
CA VAL A 178 -5.39 28.28 10.37
C VAL A 178 -5.13 27.91 11.83
N THR A 179 -6.09 28.21 12.70
CA THR A 179 -5.96 27.98 14.16
C THR A 179 -6.36 26.57 14.59
N GLU A 180 -6.78 25.76 13.63
CA GLU A 180 -7.74 24.70 13.86
C GLU A 180 -7.35 23.52 12.95
N PRO A 181 -6.29 22.78 13.33
CA PRO A 181 -5.51 21.94 12.42
C PRO A 181 -6.31 20.75 11.89
N SER A 182 -5.90 20.25 10.73
CA SER A 182 -6.33 18.96 10.20
C SER A 182 -5.74 17.80 11.00
N LEU A 183 -6.38 16.64 10.94
CA LEU A 183 -5.90 15.37 11.49
C LEU A 183 -4.52 15.00 10.95
N LEU A 184 -4.30 15.17 9.64
CA LEU A 184 -3.00 14.92 9.01
C LEU A 184 -1.90 15.83 9.58
N SER A 185 -2.19 17.11 9.74
CA SER A 185 -1.28 18.11 10.31
C SER A 185 -0.95 17.82 11.78
N ALA A 186 -1.97 17.52 12.59
CA ALA A 186 -1.80 17.17 14.00
C ALA A 186 -0.99 15.87 14.19
N ALA A 187 -1.27 14.85 13.38
CA ALA A 187 -0.52 13.59 13.41
C ALA A 187 0.94 13.78 12.97
N TYR A 188 1.19 14.62 11.97
CA TYR A 188 2.55 15.01 11.57
C TYR A 188 3.30 15.69 12.73
N ALA A 189 2.70 16.70 13.38
CA ALA A 189 3.34 17.42 14.49
C ALA A 189 3.65 16.50 15.70
N ALA A 190 2.80 15.50 15.92
CA ALA A 190 2.95 14.49 16.97
C ALA A 190 3.82 13.29 16.56
N ASP A 191 4.23 13.18 15.28
CA ASP A 191 4.88 12.00 14.69
C ASP A 191 4.09 10.70 14.93
N VAL A 192 2.77 10.76 14.82
CA VAL A 192 1.86 9.61 14.88
C VAL A 192 1.67 9.07 13.45
N PRO A 193 2.04 7.81 13.16
CA PRO A 193 1.85 7.23 11.84
C PRO A 193 0.36 6.99 11.56
N ILE A 194 -0.07 7.30 10.32
CA ILE A 194 -1.43 7.03 9.84
C ILE A 194 -1.41 5.98 8.73
N PHE A 195 -1.96 4.81 9.01
CA PHE A 195 -2.16 3.75 8.04
C PHE A 195 -3.55 3.83 7.39
N VAL A 196 -3.64 3.46 6.11
CA VAL A 196 -4.92 3.31 5.41
C VAL A 196 -4.89 1.99 4.66
N GLY A 197 -5.68 1.02 5.11
CA GLY A 197 -5.62 -0.35 4.57
C GLY A 197 -6.26 -0.53 3.18
N ALA A 198 -7.09 0.41 2.74
CA ALA A 198 -7.70 0.43 1.41
C ALA A 198 -7.52 1.82 0.78
N PRO A 199 -6.28 2.22 0.46
CA PRO A 199 -5.98 3.56 -0.04
C PRO A 199 -6.61 3.81 -1.41
N GLN A 200 -6.81 2.76 -2.22
CA GLN A 200 -7.49 2.84 -3.50
C GLN A 200 -8.96 3.25 -3.40
N ASP A 201 -9.57 3.11 -2.23
CA ASP A 201 -10.95 3.51 -1.94
C ASP A 201 -11.00 4.91 -1.31
N GLY A 202 -10.55 5.93 -2.08
CA GLY A 202 -10.56 7.32 -1.64
C GLY A 202 -10.11 8.32 -2.70
N SER A 203 -10.65 9.54 -2.64
CA SER A 203 -10.41 10.59 -3.64
C SER A 203 -8.95 11.02 -3.78
N ILE A 204 -8.14 10.92 -2.72
CA ILE A 204 -6.68 11.13 -2.81
C ILE A 204 -6.07 10.16 -3.83
N PHE A 205 -6.48 8.89 -3.83
CA PHE A 205 -5.97 7.90 -4.77
C PHE A 205 -6.62 8.02 -6.15
N LEU A 206 -7.86 8.51 -6.26
CA LEU A 206 -8.42 8.90 -7.57
C LEU A 206 -7.58 9.99 -8.25
N THR A 207 -7.01 10.90 -7.47
CA THR A 207 -6.04 11.90 -7.96
C THR A 207 -4.74 11.25 -8.44
N VAL A 208 -4.25 10.23 -7.73
CA VAL A 208 -3.12 9.41 -8.19
C VAL A 208 -3.43 8.74 -9.53
N VAL A 209 -4.62 8.16 -9.71
CA VAL A 209 -5.06 7.54 -10.97
C VAL A 209 -5.05 8.56 -12.11
N LYS A 210 -5.60 9.76 -11.89
CA LYS A 210 -5.56 10.87 -12.87
C LYS A 210 -4.11 11.19 -13.27
N LEU A 211 -3.23 11.40 -12.30
CA LEU A 211 -1.83 11.77 -12.56
C LEU A 211 -1.08 10.65 -13.30
N GLN A 212 -1.26 9.39 -12.90
CA GLN A 212 -0.66 8.24 -13.58
C GLN A 212 -1.14 8.11 -15.02
N ALA A 213 -2.45 8.26 -15.27
CA ALA A 213 -3.01 8.15 -16.61
C ALA A 213 -2.54 9.27 -17.56
N LEU A 214 -2.34 10.49 -17.05
CA LEU A 214 -1.95 11.65 -17.85
C LEU A 214 -0.44 11.78 -18.06
N LEU A 215 0.36 11.40 -17.05
CA LEU A 215 1.81 11.63 -17.03
C LEU A 215 2.62 10.36 -17.28
N GLY A 216 2.00 9.17 -17.20
CA GLY A 216 2.67 7.89 -17.39
C GLY A 216 3.88 7.73 -16.45
N ASP A 217 5.01 7.32 -17.02
CA ASP A 217 6.26 7.08 -16.28
C ASP A 217 6.90 8.36 -15.71
N ALA A 218 6.49 9.55 -16.18
CA ALA A 218 6.98 10.80 -15.61
C ALA A 218 6.45 11.05 -14.18
N PHE A 219 5.33 10.41 -13.81
CA PHE A 219 4.80 10.47 -12.45
C PHE A 219 5.34 9.28 -11.64
N GLY A 220 6.32 9.57 -10.78
CA GLY A 220 7.12 8.57 -10.07
C GLY A 220 6.46 7.95 -8.83
N PHE A 221 5.32 8.49 -8.39
CA PHE A 221 4.61 7.97 -7.22
C PHE A 221 4.18 6.50 -7.44
N ARG A 222 4.52 5.64 -6.48
CA ARG A 222 4.03 4.26 -6.41
C ARG A 222 3.66 3.97 -4.96
N LEU A 223 2.57 3.25 -4.74
CA LEU A 223 2.19 2.80 -3.40
C LEU A 223 2.54 1.32 -3.25
N ASP A 224 3.42 0.99 -2.31
CA ASP A 224 3.87 -0.38 -2.05
C ASP A 224 3.05 -1.01 -0.93
N ALA A 225 2.05 -1.81 -1.30
CA ALA A 225 1.16 -2.48 -0.36
C ALA A 225 1.86 -3.53 0.51
N ALA A 226 2.91 -4.19 0.00
CA ALA A 226 3.63 -5.22 0.75
C ALA A 226 4.50 -4.57 1.83
N ALA A 227 5.21 -3.50 1.46
CA ALA A 227 5.96 -2.69 2.42
C ALA A 227 5.04 -2.04 3.45
N ASP A 228 3.81 -1.64 3.07
CA ASP A 228 2.84 -1.06 3.99
C ASP A 228 2.44 -2.01 5.13
N VAL A 229 2.06 -3.24 4.77
CA VAL A 229 1.71 -4.28 5.74
C VAL A 229 2.93 -4.65 6.59
N PHE A 230 4.12 -4.71 5.98
CA PHE A 230 5.36 -4.98 6.69
C PHE A 230 5.70 -3.89 7.72
N GLU A 231 5.50 -2.61 7.40
CA GLU A 231 5.71 -1.50 8.33
C GLU A 231 4.74 -1.53 9.51
N MET A 232 3.46 -1.88 9.29
CA MET A 232 2.50 -2.09 10.37
C MET A 232 2.95 -3.23 11.30
N ALA A 233 3.29 -4.39 10.73
CA ALA A 233 3.75 -5.55 11.50
C ALA A 233 5.04 -5.25 12.27
N ALA A 234 6.00 -4.58 11.64
CA ALA A 234 7.26 -4.17 12.28
C ALA A 234 7.02 -3.23 13.46
N LEU A 235 6.15 -2.23 13.30
CA LEU A 235 5.83 -1.30 14.37
C LEU A 235 5.14 -2.03 15.53
N GLN A 236 4.14 -2.88 15.23
CA GLN A 236 3.44 -3.67 16.23
C GLN A 236 4.40 -4.59 17.00
N TRP A 237 5.28 -5.30 16.28
CA TRP A 237 6.31 -6.14 16.88
C TRP A 237 7.19 -5.34 17.84
N GLN A 238 7.75 -4.22 17.39
CA GLN A 238 8.63 -3.38 18.22
C GLN A 238 7.94 -2.94 19.51
N VAL A 239 6.69 -2.45 19.43
CA VAL A 239 6.00 -1.93 20.62
C VAL A 239 5.51 -3.03 21.55
N GLN A 240 5.20 -4.21 21.03
CA GLN A 240 4.85 -5.38 21.84
C GLN A 240 6.04 -5.93 22.63
N GLN A 241 7.25 -5.85 22.06
CA GLN A 241 8.48 -6.19 22.79
C GLN A 241 8.81 -5.15 23.87
N ALA A 242 8.38 -3.88 23.68
CA ALA A 242 8.64 -2.80 24.62
C ALA A 242 7.63 -2.73 25.78
N GLY A 243 6.39 -3.16 25.57
CA GLY A 243 5.35 -3.08 26.59
C GLY A 243 3.96 -3.41 26.07
N ASP A 244 2.96 -3.20 26.91
CA ASP A 244 1.58 -3.58 26.60
C ASP A 244 0.96 -2.69 25.52
N THR A 245 0.01 -3.25 24.79
CA THR A 245 -0.64 -2.61 23.65
C THR A 245 -2.14 -2.59 23.81
N ALA A 246 -2.77 -1.52 23.33
CA ALA A 246 -4.22 -1.35 23.35
C ALA A 246 -4.70 -0.99 21.96
N VAL A 247 -5.86 -1.53 21.58
CA VAL A 247 -6.56 -1.16 20.34
C VAL A 247 -7.90 -0.51 20.69
N TRP A 248 -8.09 0.72 20.24
CA TRP A 248 -9.33 1.48 20.37
C TRP A 248 -10.00 1.57 19.00
N ILE A 249 -11.02 0.76 18.81
CA ILE A 249 -11.72 0.55 17.55
C ILE A 249 -12.97 1.44 17.52
N LEU A 250 -12.88 2.55 16.81
CA LEU A 250 -13.99 3.45 16.55
C LEU A 250 -14.61 3.09 15.19
N GLY A 251 -15.57 2.17 15.21
CA GLY A 251 -16.23 1.60 14.04
C GLY A 251 -15.77 0.17 13.74
N GLY A 252 -15.53 -0.13 12.46
CA GLY A 252 -15.23 -1.48 11.99
C GLY A 252 -14.51 -1.48 10.64
N GLY A 253 -14.85 -2.44 9.78
CA GLY A 253 -14.35 -2.55 8.41
C GLY A 253 -12.82 -2.71 8.30
N VAL A 254 -12.26 -2.15 7.21
CA VAL A 254 -10.83 -2.26 6.90
C VAL A 254 -9.95 -1.69 8.01
N PRO A 255 -10.21 -0.50 8.61
CA PRO A 255 -9.35 0.03 9.68
C PRO A 255 -9.17 -0.92 10.87
N LYS A 256 -10.25 -1.58 11.31
CA LYS A 256 -10.21 -2.60 12.36
C LYS A 256 -9.32 -3.77 11.95
N ASN A 257 -9.61 -4.41 10.82
CA ASN A 257 -8.88 -5.61 10.44
C ASN A 257 -7.43 -5.34 10.07
N TYR A 258 -7.16 -4.23 9.38
CA TYR A 258 -5.81 -3.86 8.97
C TYR A 258 -4.88 -3.65 10.17
N THR A 259 -5.42 -3.18 11.30
CA THR A 259 -4.66 -3.06 12.55
C THR A 259 -4.51 -4.41 13.24
N LEU A 260 -5.57 -5.23 13.28
CA LEU A 260 -5.54 -6.52 13.95
C LEU A 260 -4.74 -7.60 13.20
N GLN A 261 -4.58 -7.49 11.88
CA GLN A 261 -3.87 -8.49 11.07
C GLN A 261 -2.34 -8.49 11.26
N GLY A 262 -1.79 -7.51 11.97
CA GLY A 262 -0.35 -7.50 12.24
C GLY A 262 0.08 -8.70 13.09
N GLU A 263 -0.75 -9.15 14.04
CA GLU A 263 -0.45 -10.36 14.81
C GLU A 263 -0.38 -11.63 13.93
N PRO A 264 -1.39 -12.00 13.11
CA PRO A 264 -1.25 -13.19 12.26
C PRO A 264 -0.17 -13.03 11.19
N THR A 265 0.18 -11.79 10.80
CA THR A 265 1.36 -11.55 9.94
C THR A 265 2.64 -11.94 10.67
N LEU A 266 2.78 -11.60 11.95
CA LEU A 266 3.96 -11.92 12.74
C LEU A 266 4.01 -13.40 13.13
N SER A 267 2.92 -13.97 13.65
CA SER A 267 2.90 -15.34 14.18
C SER A 267 2.70 -16.41 13.11
N GLN A 268 1.75 -16.23 12.20
CA GLN A 268 1.40 -17.27 11.22
C GLN A 268 2.26 -17.19 9.96
N ILE A 269 2.60 -15.98 9.51
CA ILE A 269 3.36 -15.78 8.26
C ILE A 269 4.87 -15.70 8.52
N PHE A 270 5.29 -15.03 9.59
CA PHE A 270 6.70 -14.93 9.99
C PHE A 270 7.09 -15.85 11.15
N GLU A 271 6.21 -16.74 11.61
CA GLU A 271 6.54 -17.77 12.61
C GLU A 271 7.18 -17.22 13.91
N LEU A 272 6.91 -15.95 14.25
CA LEU A 272 7.38 -15.31 15.47
C LEU A 272 6.45 -15.61 16.65
N ASP A 273 6.97 -15.62 17.87
CA ASP A 273 6.17 -15.72 19.09
C ASP A 273 5.54 -14.36 19.42
N ALA A 274 4.64 -13.90 18.53
CA ALA A 274 3.93 -12.65 18.66
C ALA A 274 2.74 -12.79 19.61
N ARG A 275 2.42 -11.68 20.29
CA ARG A 275 1.26 -11.60 21.19
C ARG A 275 0.17 -10.72 20.58
N GLY A 276 -1.09 -10.99 20.93
CA GLY A 276 -2.21 -10.10 20.60
C GLY A 276 -2.23 -8.84 21.46
N PHE A 277 -3.16 -7.93 21.16
CA PHE A 277 -3.40 -6.74 21.99
C PHE A 277 -3.85 -7.11 23.41
N ASP A 278 -3.41 -6.32 24.39
CA ASP A 278 -3.70 -6.51 25.82
C ASP A 278 -5.02 -5.84 26.26
N VAL A 279 -5.48 -4.85 25.48
CA VAL A 279 -6.76 -4.16 25.67
C VAL A 279 -7.47 -3.99 24.32
N ASP A 280 -8.76 -4.30 24.26
CA ASP A 280 -9.60 -4.21 23.06
C ASP A 280 -10.90 -3.44 23.36
N LEU A 281 -11.00 -2.20 22.87
CA LEU A 281 -12.18 -1.35 23.05
C LEU A 281 -12.86 -1.14 21.72
N GLN A 282 -14.09 -1.61 21.57
CA GLN A 282 -14.82 -1.52 20.30
C GLN A 282 -16.09 -0.70 20.45
N PHE A 283 -16.35 0.14 19.47
CA PHE A 283 -17.58 0.90 19.32
C PHE A 283 -18.13 0.67 17.93
N CYS A 284 -19.27 0.01 17.81
CA CYS A 284 -19.87 -0.27 16.51
C CYS A 284 -21.37 -0.54 16.66
N VAL A 285 -22.16 -0.10 15.67
CA VAL A 285 -23.61 -0.31 15.62
C VAL A 285 -23.99 -1.64 14.97
N ASP A 286 -23.03 -2.34 14.36
CA ASP A 286 -23.32 -3.56 13.62
C ASP A 286 -23.68 -4.69 14.60
N PRO A 287 -24.70 -5.51 14.28
CA PRO A 287 -24.98 -6.71 15.03
C PRO A 287 -23.96 -7.81 14.69
N VAL A 288 -23.72 -8.73 15.62
CA VAL A 288 -22.72 -9.82 15.48
C VAL A 288 -23.22 -10.94 14.56
N ASP A 289 -24.54 -11.14 14.48
CA ASP A 289 -25.18 -12.30 13.86
C ASP A 289 -25.08 -12.37 12.33
N ASN A 290 -24.71 -11.27 11.68
CA ASN A 290 -24.54 -11.21 10.22
C ASN A 290 -23.15 -11.69 9.74
N GLY A 291 -22.25 -12.08 10.66
CA GLY A 291 -20.89 -12.54 10.34
C GLY A 291 -19.95 -11.46 9.84
N ALA A 292 -20.29 -10.18 10.03
CA ALA A 292 -19.45 -9.06 9.61
C ALA A 292 -18.23 -8.90 10.53
N LEU A 293 -17.08 -8.66 9.92
CA LEU A 293 -15.83 -8.37 10.62
C LEU A 293 -15.90 -7.13 11.52
N SER A 294 -16.74 -6.15 11.16
CA SER A 294 -16.97 -4.94 11.95
C SER A 294 -17.43 -5.27 13.37
N SER A 295 -18.39 -6.18 13.52
CA SER A 295 -18.98 -6.58 14.80
C SER A 295 -18.27 -7.77 15.48
N CYS A 296 -17.23 -8.33 14.85
CA CYS A 296 -16.44 -9.45 15.38
C CYS A 296 -15.95 -9.18 16.83
N PRO A 297 -16.41 -9.96 17.83
CA PRO A 297 -16.06 -9.73 19.23
C PRO A 297 -14.60 -10.11 19.53
N ALA A 298 -14.03 -9.56 20.59
CA ALA A 298 -12.66 -9.86 21.02
C ALA A 298 -12.40 -11.37 21.19
N GLY A 299 -13.37 -12.12 21.71
CA GLY A 299 -13.26 -13.58 21.86
C GLY A 299 -13.10 -14.32 20.53
N GLU A 300 -13.76 -13.87 19.47
CA GLU A 300 -13.53 -14.41 18.12
C GLU A 300 -12.15 -13.99 17.61
N GLY A 301 -11.77 -12.71 17.78
CA GLY A 301 -10.44 -12.22 17.44
C GLY A 301 -9.30 -12.99 18.13
N HIS A 302 -9.49 -13.43 19.37
CA HIS A 302 -8.53 -14.23 20.12
C HIS A 302 -8.22 -15.58 19.45
N THR A 303 -9.20 -16.21 18.80
CA THR A 303 -8.98 -17.47 18.06
C THR A 303 -7.99 -17.32 16.91
N TRP A 304 -7.77 -16.08 16.46
CA TRP A 304 -6.80 -15.73 15.42
C TRP A 304 -5.47 -15.20 15.98
N GLY A 305 -5.33 -15.09 17.31
CA GLY A 305 -4.17 -14.49 17.99
C GLY A 305 -4.24 -12.97 18.16
N LYS A 306 -5.23 -12.29 17.57
CA LYS A 306 -5.32 -10.82 17.49
C LYS A 306 -5.37 -10.10 18.85
N VAL A 307 -5.89 -10.75 19.88
CA VAL A 307 -5.96 -10.25 21.26
C VAL A 307 -5.52 -11.33 22.24
N SER A 308 -4.96 -10.95 23.38
CA SER A 308 -4.50 -11.89 24.40
C SER A 308 -5.67 -12.57 25.14
N ALA A 309 -5.42 -13.74 25.74
CA ALA A 309 -6.44 -14.43 26.54
C ALA A 309 -6.91 -13.55 27.72
N ALA A 310 -5.98 -12.87 28.40
CA ALA A 310 -6.27 -11.92 29.47
C ALA A 310 -7.15 -10.75 28.97
N CYS A 311 -6.96 -10.32 27.71
CA CYS A 311 -7.81 -9.32 27.08
C CYS A 311 -9.26 -9.78 26.97
N VAL A 312 -9.51 -11.00 26.51
CA VAL A 312 -10.86 -11.56 26.40
C VAL A 312 -11.54 -11.63 27.77
N GLU A 313 -10.82 -12.04 28.80
CA GLU A 313 -11.40 -12.25 30.14
C GLU A 313 -11.70 -10.94 30.88
N THR A 314 -10.83 -9.93 30.76
CA THR A 314 -10.85 -8.79 31.70
C THR A 314 -10.67 -7.41 31.06
N SER A 315 -10.22 -7.35 29.81
CA SER A 315 -9.75 -6.09 29.21
C SER A 315 -10.32 -5.84 27.82
N SER A 316 -11.50 -6.38 27.53
CA SER A 316 -12.23 -6.13 26.30
C SER A 316 -13.66 -5.66 26.55
N VAL A 317 -14.18 -4.82 25.65
CA VAL A 317 -15.59 -4.42 25.65
C VAL A 317 -16.06 -4.06 24.24
N TYR A 318 -17.25 -4.54 23.88
CA TYR A 318 -17.99 -4.11 22.71
C TYR A 318 -19.13 -3.17 23.13
N VAL A 319 -19.05 -1.91 22.72
CA VAL A 319 -20.05 -0.88 22.95
C VAL A 319 -20.94 -0.79 21.72
N HIS A 320 -22.17 -1.29 21.84
CA HIS A 320 -23.14 -1.26 20.74
C HIS A 320 -23.83 0.11 20.69
N ALA A 321 -23.14 1.10 20.11
CA ALA A 321 -23.60 2.48 20.03
C ALA A 321 -22.95 3.25 18.87
N ASP A 322 -23.62 4.32 18.43
CA ASP A 322 -23.06 5.25 17.45
C ASP A 322 -21.90 6.07 18.08
N LEU A 323 -20.83 6.26 17.31
CA LEU A 323 -19.62 6.94 17.75
C LEU A 323 -19.88 8.39 18.17
N THR A 324 -20.68 9.11 17.37
CA THR A 324 -20.95 10.53 17.58
C THR A 324 -21.77 10.77 18.85
N ALA A 325 -22.54 9.77 19.28
CA ALA A 325 -23.33 9.83 20.51
C ALA A 325 -22.51 9.61 21.80
N VAL A 326 -21.46 8.76 21.75
CA VAL A 326 -20.77 8.30 22.97
C VAL A 326 -19.32 8.78 23.11
N VAL A 327 -18.54 8.83 22.02
CA VAL A 327 -17.11 9.15 22.08
C VAL A 327 -16.83 10.54 22.69
N PRO A 328 -17.59 11.61 22.38
CA PRO A 328 -17.37 12.92 23.00
C PRO A 328 -17.44 12.89 24.54
N TRP A 329 -18.35 12.10 25.11
CA TRP A 329 -18.45 11.92 26.56
C TRP A 329 -17.20 11.26 27.15
N LEU A 330 -16.68 10.23 26.49
CA LEU A 330 -15.49 9.51 26.96
C LEU A 330 -14.24 10.37 26.91
N VAL A 331 -14.04 11.08 25.80
CA VAL A 331 -12.92 12.02 25.67
C VAL A 331 -13.05 13.12 26.71
N HIS A 332 -14.23 13.73 26.86
CA HIS A 332 -14.41 14.74 27.90
C HIS A 332 -14.12 14.19 29.30
N GLY A 333 -14.59 12.98 29.63
CA GLY A 333 -14.31 12.33 30.91
C GLY A 333 -12.82 12.18 31.16
N LEU A 334 -12.07 11.66 30.18
CA LEU A 334 -10.61 11.50 30.27
C LEU A 334 -9.89 12.84 30.44
N LEU A 335 -10.22 13.82 29.59
CA LEU A 335 -9.53 15.10 29.58
C LEU A 335 -9.87 15.97 30.80
N SER A 336 -11.06 15.77 31.40
CA SER A 336 -11.43 16.43 32.65
C SER A 336 -10.60 15.97 33.85
N GLU A 337 -9.95 14.81 33.76
CA GLU A 337 -8.97 14.31 34.73
C GLU A 337 -7.51 14.67 34.35
N ASP A 338 -7.31 15.57 33.37
CA ASP A 338 -6.01 15.92 32.76
C ASP A 338 -5.21 14.70 32.26
N ALA A 339 -5.90 13.68 31.73
CA ALA A 339 -5.23 12.54 31.12
C ALA A 339 -4.26 12.99 30.02
N ARG A 340 -2.98 12.61 30.17
CA ARG A 340 -1.90 12.94 29.24
C ARG A 340 -0.71 12.01 29.44
N ARG A 341 0.04 11.79 28.37
CA ARG A 341 1.30 11.05 28.37
C ARG A 341 2.32 11.69 27.42
N PRO A 342 3.62 11.41 27.56
CA PRO A 342 4.60 11.81 26.57
C PRO A 342 4.28 11.26 25.18
N LEU A 343 4.49 12.05 24.13
CA LEU A 343 4.34 11.60 22.75
C LEU A 343 5.40 10.53 22.44
N LYS A 344 4.97 9.35 22.00
CA LYS A 344 5.90 8.26 21.60
C LYS A 344 6.59 8.53 20.27
N ARG A 345 6.02 9.36 19.40
CA ARG A 345 6.58 9.77 18.09
C ARG A 345 6.97 8.57 17.22
N LEU A 346 6.08 7.59 17.13
CA LEU A 346 6.34 6.28 16.52
C LEU A 346 6.69 6.34 15.03
N PHE A 347 6.26 7.38 14.30
CA PHE A 347 6.65 7.54 12.90
C PHE A 347 8.17 7.61 12.73
N ARG A 348 8.88 8.28 13.65
CA ARG A 348 10.35 8.39 13.62
C ARG A 348 11.07 7.07 13.87
N GLN A 349 10.36 6.08 14.41
CA GLN A 349 10.89 4.78 14.77
C GLN A 349 10.64 3.72 13.69
N LEU A 350 9.85 4.03 12.65
CA LEU A 350 9.43 3.06 11.63
C LEU A 350 10.61 2.38 10.92
N ASP A 351 11.63 3.14 10.51
CA ASP A 351 12.80 2.56 9.84
C ASP A 351 13.53 1.56 10.75
N GLY A 352 13.73 1.92 12.03
CA GLY A 352 14.34 1.03 13.02
C GLY A 352 13.48 -0.20 13.33
N ALA A 353 12.16 -0.05 13.39
CA ALA A 353 11.23 -1.16 13.57
C ALA A 353 11.33 -2.16 12.40
N VAL A 354 11.37 -1.65 11.16
CA VAL A 354 11.51 -2.45 9.94
C VAL A 354 12.84 -3.20 9.93
N GLU A 355 13.95 -2.53 10.28
CA GLU A 355 15.26 -3.16 10.37
C GLU A 355 15.30 -4.27 11.44
N ALA A 356 14.72 -4.03 12.61
CA ALA A 356 14.63 -5.00 13.70
C ALA A 356 13.82 -6.24 13.28
N LEU A 357 12.62 -6.06 12.72
CA LEU A 357 11.80 -7.19 12.26
C LEU A 357 12.51 -7.98 11.15
N ARG A 358 13.18 -7.30 10.19
CA ARG A 358 13.98 -7.98 9.15
C ARG A 358 15.08 -8.84 9.74
N ALA A 359 15.75 -8.37 10.79
CA ALA A 359 16.80 -9.14 11.46
C ALA A 359 16.22 -10.40 12.12
N ASP A 360 15.07 -10.27 12.79
CA ASP A 360 14.43 -11.38 13.49
C ASP A 360 13.93 -12.48 12.53
N ILE A 361 13.44 -12.10 11.34
CA ILE A 361 12.93 -13.06 10.35
C ILE A 361 13.99 -13.56 9.36
N ALA A 362 15.21 -12.99 9.38
CA ALA A 362 16.29 -13.38 8.46
C ALA A 362 16.57 -14.90 8.43
N PRO A 363 16.54 -15.64 9.56
CA PRO A 363 16.73 -17.10 9.55
C PRO A 363 15.70 -17.87 8.71
N LEU A 364 14.49 -17.33 8.52
CA LEU A 364 13.41 -17.97 7.77
C LEU A 364 13.65 -17.96 6.26
N ALA A 365 14.52 -17.07 5.76
CA ALA A 365 14.83 -16.97 4.33
C ALA A 365 15.36 -18.29 3.76
N ALA A 366 16.09 -19.08 4.56
CA ALA A 366 16.59 -20.40 4.17
C ALA A 366 15.48 -21.45 3.97
N GLY A 367 14.29 -21.22 4.54
CA GLY A 367 13.12 -22.10 4.46
C GLY A 367 12.20 -21.84 3.26
N VAL A 368 12.35 -20.71 2.56
CA VAL A 368 11.50 -20.34 1.42
C VAL A 368 11.84 -21.21 0.21
N LYS A 369 11.08 -22.29 0.02
CA LYS A 369 11.22 -23.21 -1.13
C LYS A 369 10.43 -22.70 -2.33
N GLY A 370 11.01 -22.81 -3.54
CA GLY A 370 10.29 -22.59 -4.80
C GLY A 370 10.29 -21.15 -5.33
N TYR A 371 10.90 -20.19 -4.63
CA TYR A 371 11.19 -18.88 -5.20
C TYR A 371 12.48 -18.95 -6.03
N ALA A 372 12.37 -18.98 -7.36
CA ALA A 372 13.52 -19.01 -8.28
C ALA A 372 14.26 -17.66 -8.38
N GLY A 373 14.03 -16.74 -7.43
CA GLY A 373 14.31 -15.32 -7.60
C GLY A 373 13.24 -14.64 -8.46
N PRO A 374 13.26 -13.31 -8.57
CA PRO A 374 12.70 -12.70 -9.79
C PRO A 374 13.44 -13.34 -10.98
N PRO A 375 12.80 -13.55 -12.16
CA PRO A 375 13.57 -13.83 -13.36
C PRO A 375 14.66 -12.77 -13.39
N THR A 376 15.93 -13.19 -13.36
CA THR A 376 17.05 -12.27 -13.20
C THR A 376 16.79 -11.11 -14.16
N PRO A 377 16.51 -9.88 -13.67
CA PRO A 377 16.51 -8.75 -14.56
C PRO A 377 17.92 -8.81 -15.10
N GLY A 378 18.08 -9.13 -16.39
CA GLY A 378 19.39 -9.20 -17.00
C GLY A 378 20.11 -7.96 -16.52
N GLY A 379 21.16 -8.18 -15.70
CA GLY A 379 21.76 -7.09 -14.95
C GLY A 379 22.01 -5.96 -15.92
N THR A 380 21.76 -4.72 -15.50
CA THR A 380 22.07 -3.53 -16.29
C THR A 380 23.58 -3.38 -16.46
N MET A 381 24.19 -4.33 -17.15
CA MET A 381 25.27 -4.11 -18.06
C MET A 381 24.63 -3.51 -19.31
N THR A 382 24.87 -2.23 -19.56
CA THR A 382 24.30 -1.54 -20.73
C THR A 382 24.77 -2.26 -22.00
N ARG A 383 23.87 -2.95 -22.68
CA ARG A 383 24.13 -3.55 -23.99
C ARG A 383 24.12 -2.45 -25.04
N SER A 384 25.14 -2.43 -25.89
CA SER A 384 25.17 -1.52 -27.05
C SER A 384 24.78 -2.28 -28.31
N TRP A 385 23.89 -1.69 -29.10
CA TRP A 385 23.52 -2.14 -30.44
C TRP A 385 24.33 -1.34 -31.47
N ILE A 386 25.23 -2.01 -32.21
CA ILE A 386 26.19 -1.32 -33.08
C ILE A 386 26.10 -1.91 -34.49
N GLN A 387 25.62 -1.11 -35.45
CA GLN A 387 25.60 -1.48 -36.87
C GLN A 387 27.03 -1.56 -37.44
N GLU A 388 27.32 -2.62 -38.17
CA GLU A 388 28.59 -2.78 -38.86
C GLU A 388 28.56 -2.12 -40.24
N LYS A 389 29.32 -1.03 -40.41
CA LYS A 389 29.43 -0.34 -41.70
C LYS A 389 29.91 -1.23 -42.85
N THR A 390 30.72 -2.24 -42.54
CA THR A 390 31.18 -3.25 -43.49
C THR A 390 31.40 -4.54 -42.72
N ALA A 391 30.40 -5.43 -42.77
CA ALA A 391 30.45 -6.67 -42.04
C ALA A 391 31.56 -7.58 -42.58
N ARG A 392 32.45 -8.01 -41.69
CA ARG A 392 33.56 -8.93 -41.99
C ARG A 392 33.58 -10.10 -41.03
N TRP A 393 34.05 -11.24 -41.52
CA TRP A 393 34.31 -12.40 -40.67
C TRP A 393 35.56 -12.16 -39.81
N ASP A 394 35.34 -11.72 -38.57
CA ASP A 394 36.37 -11.45 -37.58
C ASP A 394 36.40 -12.54 -36.49
N ALA A 395 37.29 -12.39 -35.50
CA ALA A 395 37.43 -13.35 -34.42
C ALA A 395 36.17 -13.46 -33.55
N ASP A 396 35.41 -12.38 -33.37
CA ASP A 396 34.18 -12.41 -32.57
C ASP A 396 33.04 -13.10 -33.33
N LYS A 397 32.89 -12.89 -34.64
CA LYS A 397 31.93 -13.64 -35.46
C LYS A 397 32.31 -15.11 -35.58
N ALA A 398 33.60 -15.42 -35.74
CA ALA A 398 34.06 -16.80 -35.74
C ALA A 398 33.71 -17.51 -34.42
N ARG A 399 33.81 -16.82 -33.28
CA ARG A 399 33.43 -17.35 -31.96
C ARG A 399 31.92 -17.47 -31.79
N VAL A 400 31.14 -16.43 -32.11
CA VAL A 400 29.70 -16.37 -31.77
C VAL A 400 28.84 -17.01 -32.86
N VAL A 401 29.07 -16.66 -34.13
CA VAL A 401 28.31 -17.16 -35.27
C VAL A 401 28.91 -18.48 -35.77
N GLY A 402 30.23 -18.54 -35.93
CA GLY A 402 30.95 -19.77 -36.33
C GLY A 402 31.00 -20.84 -35.24
N GLY A 403 30.85 -20.46 -33.98
CA GLY A 403 30.74 -21.37 -32.84
C GLY A 403 29.32 -21.85 -32.57
N ALA A 404 28.34 -21.46 -33.38
CA ALA A 404 26.99 -22.02 -33.31
C ALA A 404 27.03 -23.54 -33.55
N PRO A 405 26.17 -24.34 -32.89
CA PRO A 405 26.15 -25.78 -33.09
C PRO A 405 25.97 -26.17 -34.57
N GLU A 406 26.54 -27.29 -34.98
CA GLU A 406 26.36 -27.81 -36.33
C GLU A 406 24.85 -27.93 -36.66
N GLY A 407 24.44 -27.41 -37.81
CA GLY A 407 23.03 -27.37 -38.23
C GLY A 407 22.18 -26.27 -37.59
N ALA A 408 22.75 -25.39 -36.75
CA ALA A 408 22.02 -24.26 -36.17
C ALA A 408 21.83 -23.09 -37.12
N LEU A 409 22.86 -22.77 -37.92
CA LEU A 409 22.86 -21.70 -38.92
C LEU A 409 23.26 -22.29 -40.27
N ASP A 410 22.54 -21.90 -41.33
CA ASP A 410 22.88 -22.27 -42.71
C ASP A 410 23.70 -21.15 -43.36
N LEU A 411 25.01 -21.16 -43.08
CA LEU A 411 25.95 -20.15 -43.58
C LEU A 411 27.10 -20.83 -44.32
N PRO A 412 27.59 -20.25 -45.43
CA PRO A 412 28.78 -20.75 -46.09
C PRO A 412 30.02 -20.61 -45.19
N THR A 413 31.05 -21.40 -45.46
CA THR A 413 32.31 -21.32 -44.70
C THR A 413 33.05 -20.03 -45.06
N TYR A 414 33.21 -19.13 -44.09
CA TYR A 414 33.97 -17.88 -44.23
C TYR A 414 35.39 -18.01 -43.66
N LYS A 415 36.33 -17.32 -44.29
CA LYS A 415 37.72 -17.12 -43.81
C LYS A 415 37.85 -15.76 -43.14
N ALA A 416 38.85 -15.63 -42.27
CA ALA A 416 39.13 -14.38 -41.58
C ALA A 416 39.32 -13.22 -42.59
N GLY A 417 38.51 -12.17 -42.44
CA GLY A 417 38.52 -10.98 -43.29
C GLY A 417 37.52 -10.98 -44.45
N ASP A 418 36.85 -12.10 -44.73
CA ASP A 418 35.81 -12.21 -45.77
C ASP A 418 34.68 -11.21 -45.51
N LEU A 419 34.11 -10.65 -46.59
CA LEU A 419 32.94 -9.78 -46.53
C LEU A 419 31.68 -10.62 -46.36
N LEU A 420 30.76 -10.14 -45.52
CA LEU A 420 29.50 -10.82 -45.25
C LEU A 420 28.33 -10.13 -45.96
N PRO A 421 27.40 -10.90 -46.55
CA PRO A 421 26.18 -10.36 -47.12
C PRO A 421 25.17 -9.94 -46.05
N GLY A 422 24.23 -9.08 -46.45
CA GLY A 422 23.20 -8.51 -45.59
C GLY A 422 23.72 -7.50 -44.55
N GLU A 423 22.81 -7.01 -43.71
CA GLU A 423 23.13 -6.03 -42.69
C GLU A 423 23.40 -6.73 -41.36
N TRP A 424 24.48 -6.36 -40.67
CA TRP A 424 24.89 -6.96 -39.41
C TRP A 424 24.99 -5.91 -38.31
N TRP A 425 24.60 -6.32 -37.11
CA TRP A 425 24.78 -5.56 -35.88
C TRP A 425 25.40 -6.46 -34.84
N ARG A 426 26.36 -5.90 -34.10
CA ARG A 426 26.95 -6.56 -32.94
C ARG A 426 26.32 -6.02 -31.66
N VAL A 427 26.11 -6.93 -30.71
CA VAL A 427 25.73 -6.60 -29.34
C VAL A 427 26.98 -6.67 -28.48
N THR A 428 27.30 -5.58 -27.80
CA THR A 428 28.41 -5.57 -26.83
C THR A 428 27.91 -5.35 -25.42
N GLU A 429 28.46 -6.10 -24.46
CA GLU A 429 28.20 -5.99 -23.03
C GLU A 429 29.57 -5.94 -22.31
N GLY A 430 29.81 -4.92 -21.49
CA GLY A 430 31.11 -4.73 -20.83
C GLY A 430 32.30 -4.57 -21.79
N GLY A 431 32.06 -4.10 -23.02
CA GLY A 431 33.09 -3.96 -24.06
C GLY A 431 33.43 -5.24 -24.83
N ARG A 432 32.82 -6.40 -24.48
CA ARG A 432 32.96 -7.67 -25.20
C ARG A 432 31.75 -7.89 -26.10
N THR A 433 31.95 -8.46 -27.29
CA THR A 433 30.85 -8.87 -28.17
C THR A 433 30.15 -10.12 -27.61
N VAL A 434 28.85 -10.04 -27.39
CA VAL A 434 28.03 -11.11 -26.76
C VAL A 434 26.93 -11.66 -27.68
N GLY A 435 26.70 -11.03 -28.83
CA GLY A 435 25.73 -11.50 -29.80
C GLY A 435 25.78 -10.73 -31.11
N TYR A 436 25.07 -11.27 -32.11
CA TYR A 436 24.90 -10.67 -33.42
C TYR A 436 23.45 -10.75 -33.86
N GLY A 437 22.95 -9.68 -34.44
CA GLY A 437 21.74 -9.68 -35.23
C GLY A 437 22.08 -9.45 -36.70
N TRP A 438 21.31 -10.10 -37.57
CA TRP A 438 21.41 -9.96 -39.00
C TRP A 438 20.01 -9.78 -39.59
N LEU A 439 19.93 -8.93 -40.62
CA LEU A 439 18.70 -8.64 -41.35
C LEU A 439 18.99 -8.59 -42.85
N GLU A 440 18.13 -9.25 -43.62
CA GLU A 440 18.09 -9.13 -45.07
C GLU A 440 16.67 -8.81 -45.55
N ASN A 441 16.54 -7.74 -46.34
CA ASN A 441 15.26 -7.32 -46.91
C ASN A 441 14.98 -8.09 -48.20
N THR A 442 13.86 -8.82 -48.18
CA THR A 442 13.36 -9.63 -49.29
C THR A 442 11.93 -9.20 -49.58
N TRP A 443 11.75 -8.40 -50.65
CA TRP A 443 10.44 -7.96 -51.15
C TRP A 443 9.51 -7.28 -50.11
N GLY A 444 10.10 -6.51 -49.18
CA GLY A 444 9.35 -5.80 -48.15
C GLY A 444 9.15 -6.58 -46.85
N ASP A 445 9.68 -7.80 -46.76
CA ASP A 445 9.83 -8.55 -45.51
C ASP A 445 11.31 -8.64 -45.13
N ALA A 446 11.60 -8.86 -43.85
CA ALA A 446 12.94 -9.03 -43.33
C ALA A 446 13.17 -10.47 -42.87
N GLU A 447 14.11 -11.17 -43.50
CA GLU A 447 14.70 -12.36 -42.91
C GLU A 447 15.64 -11.92 -41.79
N ILE A 448 15.53 -12.59 -40.65
CA ILE A 448 16.38 -12.30 -39.50
C ILE A 448 17.14 -13.53 -39.02
N LEU A 449 18.35 -13.28 -38.53
CA LEU A 449 19.17 -14.25 -37.81
C LEU A 449 19.66 -13.61 -36.52
N LEU A 450 19.66 -14.41 -35.46
CA LEU A 450 20.18 -14.01 -34.15
C LEU A 450 21.16 -15.08 -33.68
N ALA A 451 22.36 -14.66 -33.33
CA ALA A 451 23.38 -15.51 -32.73
C ALA A 451 23.78 -14.93 -31.37
N VAL A 452 23.80 -15.76 -30.34
CA VAL A 452 24.17 -15.36 -28.98
C VAL A 452 25.35 -16.22 -28.54
N ASP A 453 26.36 -15.55 -28.01
CA ASP A 453 27.54 -16.21 -27.46
C ASP A 453 27.14 -17.25 -26.41
N ALA A 454 27.78 -18.42 -26.44
CA ALA A 454 27.41 -19.56 -25.60
C ALA A 454 27.42 -19.22 -24.09
N GLU A 455 28.35 -18.35 -23.64
CA GLU A 455 28.45 -17.94 -22.23
C GLU A 455 27.35 -16.93 -21.81
N HIS A 456 26.61 -16.38 -22.78
CA HIS A 456 25.61 -15.32 -22.58
C HIS A 456 24.18 -15.75 -22.98
N GLN A 457 23.99 -17.03 -23.34
CA GLN A 457 22.67 -17.60 -23.59
C GLN A 457 21.86 -17.64 -22.28
N GLY A 458 20.55 -17.38 -22.37
CA GLY A 458 19.67 -17.30 -21.20
C GLY A 458 19.72 -15.97 -20.44
N HIS A 459 20.63 -15.05 -20.77
CA HIS A 459 20.76 -13.75 -20.09
C HIS A 459 20.00 -12.61 -20.79
N GLY A 460 19.06 -12.92 -21.69
CA GLY A 460 18.22 -11.94 -22.39
C GLY A 460 18.85 -11.24 -23.61
N VAL A 461 20.06 -11.62 -24.03
CA VAL A 461 20.72 -11.06 -25.23
C VAL A 461 19.90 -11.34 -26.50
N GLY A 462 19.31 -12.53 -26.62
CA GLY A 462 18.45 -12.87 -27.77
C GLY A 462 17.19 -12.01 -27.87
N SER A 463 16.57 -11.67 -26.73
CA SER A 463 15.44 -10.72 -26.70
C SER A 463 15.89 -9.34 -27.21
N PHE A 464 17.00 -8.86 -26.67
CA PHE A 464 17.56 -7.55 -27.02
C PHE A 464 17.84 -7.45 -28.53
N ILE A 465 18.43 -8.48 -29.14
CA ILE A 465 18.68 -8.53 -30.58
C ILE A 465 17.36 -8.46 -31.35
N LEU A 466 16.37 -9.28 -30.97
CA LEU A 466 15.10 -9.35 -31.69
C LEU A 466 14.34 -8.02 -31.65
N ASP A 467 14.28 -7.37 -30.48
CA ASP A 467 13.59 -6.09 -30.31
C ASP A 467 14.25 -4.98 -31.17
N HIS A 468 15.58 -4.98 -31.28
CA HIS A 468 16.28 -4.01 -32.13
C HIS A 468 16.13 -4.34 -33.63
N LEU A 469 16.16 -5.62 -34.03
CA LEU A 469 15.90 -5.99 -35.42
C LEU A 469 14.49 -5.59 -35.87
N GLU A 470 13.50 -5.63 -34.97
CA GLU A 470 12.16 -5.11 -35.24
C GLU A 470 12.15 -3.59 -35.43
N GLN A 471 12.87 -2.84 -34.58
CA GLN A 471 13.02 -1.39 -34.75
C GLN A 471 13.69 -1.04 -36.09
N GLU A 472 14.72 -1.78 -36.48
CA GLU A 472 15.40 -1.64 -37.77
C GLU A 472 14.45 -1.92 -38.95
N ALA A 473 13.62 -2.96 -38.84
CA ALA A 473 12.61 -3.29 -39.85
C ALA A 473 11.49 -2.25 -39.92
N ALA A 474 11.02 -1.75 -38.78
CA ALA A 474 9.99 -0.72 -38.67
C ALA A 474 10.47 0.60 -39.29
N ALA A 475 11.70 1.01 -38.99
CA ALA A 475 12.32 2.20 -39.57
C ALA A 475 12.46 2.13 -41.10
N ARG A 476 12.52 0.91 -41.66
CA ARG A 476 12.59 0.65 -43.11
C ARG A 476 11.21 0.43 -43.74
N GLY A 477 10.12 0.46 -42.96
CA GLY A 477 8.76 0.23 -43.44
C GLY A 477 8.53 -1.21 -43.94
N LEU A 478 9.24 -2.18 -43.37
CA LEU A 478 9.06 -3.60 -43.72
C LEU A 478 7.77 -4.15 -43.07
N ASN A 479 7.15 -5.14 -43.71
CA ASN A 479 5.85 -5.65 -43.31
C ASN A 479 5.97 -6.75 -42.25
N TYR A 480 6.89 -7.70 -42.44
CA TYR A 480 7.09 -8.85 -41.55
C TYR A 480 8.56 -9.09 -41.23
N LEU A 481 8.83 -9.51 -40.01
CA LEU A 481 10.03 -10.26 -39.67
C LEU A 481 9.77 -11.75 -39.85
N TYR A 482 10.73 -12.49 -40.39
CA TYR A 482 10.68 -13.94 -40.41
C TYR A 482 12.00 -14.62 -40.10
N ASN A 483 11.92 -15.81 -39.51
CA ASN A 483 13.08 -16.65 -39.20
C ASN A 483 12.77 -18.11 -39.58
N VAL A 484 13.78 -18.81 -40.10
CA VAL A 484 13.72 -20.24 -40.39
C VAL A 484 14.60 -20.98 -39.40
N VAL A 485 13.97 -21.67 -38.43
CA VAL A 485 14.70 -22.54 -37.51
C VAL A 485 15.04 -23.85 -38.22
N GLN A 486 16.33 -24.00 -38.55
CA GLN A 486 16.86 -25.11 -39.33
C GLN A 486 16.47 -26.48 -38.76
N HIS A 487 16.17 -27.43 -39.65
CA HIS A 487 15.78 -28.79 -39.25
C HIS A 487 16.87 -29.50 -38.44
N GLY A 488 18.14 -29.24 -38.74
CA GLY A 488 19.30 -29.77 -38.03
C GLY A 488 19.62 -29.08 -36.71
N HIS A 489 18.86 -28.05 -36.31
CA HIS A 489 19.18 -27.28 -35.10
C HIS A 489 18.99 -28.16 -33.85
N PRO A 490 20.02 -28.36 -33.00
CA PRO A 490 19.96 -29.32 -31.89
C PRO A 490 18.91 -28.94 -30.83
N LYS A 491 18.61 -27.64 -30.70
CA LYS A 491 17.56 -27.09 -29.83
C LYS A 491 16.36 -26.52 -30.59
N ARG A 492 15.99 -27.12 -31.73
CA ARG A 492 14.94 -26.58 -32.64
C ARG A 492 13.63 -26.23 -31.93
N GLN A 493 13.16 -27.11 -31.03
CA GLN A 493 11.90 -26.89 -30.30
C GLN A 493 12.00 -25.70 -29.35
N GLU A 494 13.12 -25.54 -28.63
CA GLU A 494 13.34 -24.43 -27.70
C GLU A 494 13.40 -23.09 -28.44
N VAL A 495 14.14 -23.02 -29.56
CA VAL A 495 14.25 -21.79 -30.37
C VAL A 495 12.92 -21.43 -31.04
N THR A 496 12.20 -22.43 -31.54
CA THR A 496 10.84 -22.24 -32.09
C THR A 496 9.91 -21.69 -31.01
N HIS A 497 9.92 -22.26 -29.81
CA HIS A 497 9.11 -21.79 -28.69
C HIS A 497 9.51 -20.38 -28.24
N PHE A 498 10.80 -20.05 -28.23
CA PHE A 498 11.32 -18.71 -27.93
C PHE A 498 10.78 -17.64 -28.90
N LEU A 499 10.70 -17.95 -30.19
CA LEU A 499 10.14 -17.04 -31.20
C LEU A 499 8.61 -16.95 -31.08
N GLN A 500 7.93 -18.07 -30.84
CA GLN A 500 6.47 -18.11 -30.67
C GLN A 500 5.98 -17.30 -29.47
N THR A 501 6.67 -17.39 -28.33
CA THR A 501 6.37 -16.58 -27.14
C THR A 501 6.58 -15.08 -27.36
N ARG A 502 7.26 -14.70 -28.45
CA ARG A 502 7.44 -13.31 -28.91
C ARG A 502 6.61 -12.96 -30.13
N GLY A 503 5.52 -13.68 -30.37
CA GLY A 503 4.51 -13.33 -31.37
C GLY A 503 4.84 -13.80 -32.79
N PHE A 504 5.81 -14.68 -32.99
CA PHE A 504 6.03 -15.32 -34.28
C PHE A 504 5.08 -16.52 -34.47
N ALA A 505 4.42 -16.59 -35.62
CA ALA A 505 3.54 -17.69 -36.00
C ALA A 505 4.12 -18.45 -37.20
N ALA A 506 3.98 -19.77 -37.22
CA ALA A 506 4.42 -20.58 -38.34
C ALA A 506 3.50 -20.39 -39.56
N ASN A 507 4.06 -20.22 -40.75
CA ASN A 507 3.32 -20.28 -42.00
C ASN A 507 3.31 -21.71 -42.59
N ALA A 508 2.63 -21.88 -43.72
CA ALA A 508 2.54 -23.18 -44.42
C ALA A 508 3.90 -23.73 -44.91
N GLU A 509 4.91 -22.87 -45.01
CA GLU A 509 6.27 -23.19 -45.45
C GLU A 509 7.22 -23.46 -44.27
N GLY A 510 6.72 -23.41 -43.03
CA GLY A 510 7.50 -23.65 -41.82
C GLY A 510 8.34 -22.47 -41.34
N GLN A 511 8.20 -21.30 -41.96
CA GLN A 511 8.81 -20.05 -41.52
C GLN A 511 8.02 -19.49 -40.34
N LEU A 512 8.73 -19.01 -39.32
CA LEU A 512 8.13 -18.28 -38.21
C LEU A 512 8.08 -16.81 -38.60
N ARG A 513 6.90 -16.19 -38.63
CA ARG A 513 6.67 -14.81 -39.07
C ARG A 513 5.96 -13.98 -38.01
N ARG A 514 6.35 -12.71 -37.90
CA ARG A 514 5.68 -11.72 -37.04
C ARG A 514 5.51 -10.42 -37.82
N GLN A 515 4.34 -9.80 -37.71
CA GLN A 515 4.10 -8.49 -38.32
C GLN A 515 4.91 -7.42 -37.58
N VAL A 516 5.60 -6.57 -38.34
CA VAL A 516 6.34 -5.43 -37.78
C VAL A 516 5.32 -4.40 -37.28
N SER A 517 5.46 -3.99 -36.02
CA SER A 517 4.56 -2.99 -35.43
C SER A 517 4.87 -1.59 -36.01
N ALA A 518 3.85 -0.86 -36.44
CA ALA A 518 4.03 0.51 -36.90
C ALA A 518 4.54 1.39 -35.75
N THR A 519 5.63 2.13 -35.98
CA THR A 519 6.14 3.11 -35.02
C THR A 519 5.08 4.21 -34.84
N THR A 520 4.52 4.33 -33.63
CA THR A 520 3.59 5.42 -33.25
C THR A 520 4.34 6.59 -32.68
#